data_AF-A0A2D6Q8U8-F1
#
_entry.id   AF-A0A2D6Q8U8-F1
#
_cell.length_a   1.000
_cell.length_b   1.000
_cell.length_c   1.000
_cell.angle_alpha   90.00
_cell.angle_beta   90.00
_cell.angle_gamma   90.00
#
_symmetry.space_group_name_H-M   'P 1'
#
loop_
_entity.id
_entity.type
_entity.pdbx_description
1 polymer ?
#
loop_
_entity_poly.entity_id
_entity_poly.type
_entity_poly.pdbx_seq_one_letter_code
_entity_poly.pdbx_strand_id
1 'polypeptide(L)'
;MTDYKSTIRKFEKGYEKKGTRKLKDIKDRFIDGKEVENILKEEGNLEVYETFTKSFSPMKLTLTVVNPGKVGKEFYLTKGHVHKNRTPEFYILLEGMGSLVLQKAGKSKEVKLKKGKIALISEGWAHRLTNTGRKKLKVLTIYHENSKPDYNLKFKKRITKK
;
A
#
# COMPACT_ATOMS: atom_id res chain seq x y z
N MET A 1 2.31 -25.77 2.02
CA MET A 1 2.12 -24.32 2.28
C MET A 1 2.54 -23.57 1.02
N THR A 2 1.64 -22.84 0.35
CA THR A 2 1.96 -22.20 -0.94
C THR A 2 3.08 -21.16 -0.78
N ASP A 3 4.19 -21.38 -1.48
CA ASP A 3 5.32 -20.45 -1.54
C ASP A 3 5.18 -19.51 -2.74
N TYR A 4 5.04 -18.21 -2.49
CA TYR A 4 4.90 -17.20 -3.55
C TYR A 4 6.25 -16.60 -3.98
N LYS A 5 7.39 -17.12 -3.48
CA LYS A 5 8.73 -16.59 -3.80
C LYS A 5 9.01 -16.47 -5.29
N SER A 6 8.62 -17.47 -6.09
CA SER A 6 8.81 -17.43 -7.55
C SER A 6 8.06 -16.25 -8.18
N THR A 7 6.78 -16.08 -7.82
CA THR A 7 5.97 -14.94 -8.26
C THR A 7 6.59 -13.61 -7.83
N ILE A 8 6.95 -13.48 -6.55
CA ILE A 8 7.57 -12.27 -6.00
C ILE A 8 8.86 -11.92 -6.76
N ARG A 9 9.76 -12.90 -6.95
CA ARG A 9 11.04 -12.72 -7.66
C ARG A 9 10.81 -12.29 -9.11
N LYS A 10 9.79 -12.81 -9.78
CA LYS A 10 9.43 -12.43 -11.15
C LYS A 10 9.09 -10.94 -11.25
N PHE A 11 8.39 -10.37 -10.26
CA PHE A 11 8.09 -8.94 -10.21
C PHE A 11 9.31 -8.10 -9.86
N GLU A 12 10.04 -8.47 -8.81
CA GLU A 12 11.17 -7.67 -8.30
C GLU A 12 12.35 -7.60 -9.29
N LYS A 13 12.54 -8.64 -10.13
CA LYS A 13 13.64 -8.71 -11.10
C LYS A 13 13.22 -8.55 -12.55
N GLY A 14 11.99 -8.92 -12.89
CA GLY A 14 11.55 -9.06 -14.28
C GLY A 14 10.63 -7.95 -14.76
N TYR A 15 10.13 -7.08 -13.88
CA TYR A 15 9.17 -6.03 -14.23
C TYR A 15 9.65 -4.63 -13.87
N GLU A 16 9.01 -3.64 -14.48
CA GLU A 16 9.37 -2.24 -14.35
C GLU A 16 9.12 -1.74 -12.92
N LYS A 17 10.18 -1.23 -12.28
CA LYS A 17 10.07 -0.52 -11.00
C LYS A 17 9.49 0.86 -11.27
N LYS A 18 8.19 1.04 -10.98
CA LYS A 18 7.45 2.30 -11.21
C LYS A 18 7.80 3.40 -10.22
N GLY A 19 8.41 3.05 -9.08
CA GLY A 19 9.01 4.03 -8.20
C GLY A 19 9.16 3.55 -6.77
N THR A 20 10.08 4.24 -6.07
CA THR A 20 10.20 4.22 -4.62
C THR A 20 9.43 5.41 -4.05
N ARG A 21 8.83 5.24 -2.87
CA ARG A 21 8.30 6.32 -2.05
C ARG A 21 9.04 6.32 -0.73
N LYS A 22 9.74 7.42 -0.49
CA LYS A 22 10.45 7.68 0.75
C LYS A 22 9.57 8.48 1.71
N LEU A 23 10.02 8.61 2.96
CA LEU A 23 9.27 9.30 4.01
C LEU A 23 8.90 10.74 3.61
N LYS A 24 9.83 11.49 2.99
CA LYS A 24 9.54 12.85 2.48
C LYS A 24 8.39 12.87 1.46
N ASP A 25 8.24 11.84 0.64
CA ASP A 25 7.22 11.79 -0.43
C ASP A 25 5.80 11.58 0.12
N ILE A 26 5.69 11.10 1.36
CA ILE A 26 4.43 10.71 1.99
C ILE A 26 4.25 11.30 3.40
N LYS A 27 5.06 12.29 3.79
CA LYS A 27 5.03 12.86 5.14
C LYS A 27 3.65 13.38 5.54
N ASP A 28 2.93 13.95 4.58
CA ASP A 28 1.57 14.48 4.72
C ASP A 28 0.49 13.39 4.94
N ARG A 29 0.89 12.12 4.98
CA ARG A 29 0.01 10.96 5.18
C ARG A 29 0.01 10.46 6.61
N PHE A 30 1.01 10.80 7.42
CA PHE A 30 1.06 10.49 8.85
C PHE A 30 0.44 11.62 9.67
N ILE A 31 -0.14 11.30 10.84
CA ILE A 31 -0.67 12.33 11.76
C ILE A 31 0.45 13.05 12.48
N ASP A 32 1.46 12.30 12.94
CA ASP A 32 2.54 12.84 13.77
C ASP A 32 3.61 13.51 12.90
N GLY A 33 3.33 14.74 12.47
CA GLY A 33 4.25 15.51 11.64
C GLY A 33 5.57 15.83 12.34
N LYS A 34 5.56 16.02 13.67
CA LYS A 34 6.77 16.26 14.46
C LYS A 34 7.70 15.05 14.38
N GLU A 35 7.14 13.86 14.56
CA GLU A 35 7.91 12.62 14.47
C GLU A 35 8.42 12.34 13.06
N VAL A 36 7.67 12.72 12.01
CA VAL A 36 8.24 12.68 10.65
C VAL A 36 9.50 13.54 10.55
N GLU A 37 9.47 14.78 11.03
CA GLU A 37 10.63 15.68 10.94
C GLU A 37 11.79 15.19 11.83
N ASN A 38 11.52 14.58 12.99
CA ASN A 38 12.54 13.91 13.81
C ASN A 38 13.24 12.78 13.04
N ILE A 39 12.46 11.84 12.47
CA ILE A 39 13.02 10.72 11.69
C ILE A 39 13.83 11.26 10.50
N LEU A 40 13.34 12.30 9.81
CA LEU A 40 14.06 12.90 8.69
C LEU A 40 15.39 13.53 9.09
N LYS A 41 15.50 14.02 10.33
CA LYS A 41 16.73 14.60 10.89
C LYS A 41 17.70 13.53 11.39
N GLU A 42 17.21 12.52 12.09
CA GLU A 42 18.03 11.54 12.80
C GLU A 42 18.37 10.32 11.94
N GLU A 43 17.40 9.82 11.16
CA GLU A 43 17.54 8.60 10.33
C GLU A 43 17.58 8.91 8.83
N GLY A 44 17.19 10.13 8.44
CA GLY A 44 17.18 10.57 7.05
C GLY A 44 15.90 10.19 6.28
N ASN A 45 15.98 10.27 4.95
CA ASN A 45 14.82 10.04 4.08
C ASN A 45 14.64 8.54 3.77
N LEU A 46 14.08 7.80 4.72
CA LEU A 46 13.90 6.34 4.66
C LEU A 46 12.93 5.91 3.56
N GLU A 47 13.18 4.75 2.96
CA GLU A 47 12.26 4.13 1.99
C GLU A 47 11.07 3.49 2.70
N VAL A 48 9.85 3.90 2.34
CA VAL A 48 8.63 3.36 2.94
C VAL A 48 8.08 2.22 2.10
N TYR A 49 7.95 2.42 0.79
CA TYR A 49 7.48 1.37 -0.11
C TYR A 49 7.94 1.59 -1.55
N GLU A 50 7.89 0.51 -2.33
CA GLU A 50 8.17 0.51 -3.77
C GLU A 50 7.12 -0.32 -4.53
N THR A 51 6.99 -0.05 -5.82
CA THR A 51 6.04 -0.76 -6.69
C THR A 51 6.68 -1.26 -7.97
N PHE A 52 6.35 -2.49 -8.35
CA PHE A 52 6.76 -3.14 -9.60
C PHE A 52 5.52 -3.47 -10.42
N THR A 53 5.41 -2.96 -11.64
CA THR A 53 4.18 -3.08 -12.45
C THR A 53 4.45 -3.78 -13.76
N LYS A 54 3.52 -4.67 -14.13
CA LYS A 54 3.41 -5.22 -15.48
C LYS A 54 2.03 -4.91 -16.04
N SER A 55 1.99 -4.33 -17.23
CA SER A 55 0.75 -4.10 -17.98
C SER A 55 0.40 -5.31 -18.82
N PHE A 56 -0.87 -5.68 -18.80
CA PHE A 56 -1.53 -6.69 -19.63
C PHE A 56 -2.85 -6.07 -20.11
N SER A 57 -2.79 -5.10 -21.03
CA SER A 57 -3.96 -4.27 -21.38
C SER A 57 -5.21 -5.13 -21.65
N PRO A 58 -6.36 -4.81 -21.03
CA PRO A 58 -6.64 -3.57 -20.28
C PRO A 58 -6.26 -3.61 -18.79
N MET A 59 -5.63 -4.67 -18.30
CA MET A 59 -5.28 -4.87 -16.89
C MET A 59 -3.85 -4.48 -16.54
N LYS A 60 -3.63 -4.14 -15.28
CA LYS A 60 -2.30 -3.93 -14.69
C LYS A 60 -2.16 -4.79 -13.44
N LEU A 61 -0.99 -5.40 -13.33
CA LEU A 61 -0.58 -6.13 -12.13
C LEU A 61 0.54 -5.34 -11.47
N THR A 62 0.38 -5.01 -10.19
CA THR A 62 1.39 -4.27 -9.42
C THR A 62 1.73 -5.00 -8.13
N LEU A 63 3.00 -5.39 -7.97
CA LEU A 63 3.52 -5.79 -6.68
C LEU A 63 3.90 -4.54 -5.89
N THR A 64 3.27 -4.34 -4.74
CA THR A 64 3.66 -3.33 -3.76
C THR A 64 4.44 -3.98 -2.63
N VAL A 65 5.64 -3.45 -2.34
CA VAL A 65 6.50 -3.90 -1.25
C VAL A 65 6.61 -2.76 -0.23
N VAL A 66 6.03 -2.96 0.95
CA VAL A 66 6.06 -1.97 2.04
C VAL A 66 7.04 -2.42 3.12
N ASN A 67 8.01 -1.58 3.43
CA ASN A 67 8.97 -1.85 4.51
C ASN A 67 8.27 -1.84 5.88
N PRO A 68 8.74 -2.63 6.86
CA PRO A 68 8.29 -2.48 8.24
C PRO A 68 8.84 -1.16 8.79
N GLY A 69 8.02 -0.46 9.58
CA GLY A 69 8.41 0.82 10.15
C GLY A 69 7.21 1.55 10.71
N LYS A 70 7.47 2.65 11.41
CA LYS A 70 6.44 3.52 11.99
C LYS A 70 6.86 4.97 11.94
N VAL A 71 5.87 5.83 12.03
CA VAL A 71 6.00 7.22 12.44
C VAL A 71 5.20 7.34 13.73
N GLY A 72 5.91 7.44 14.86
CA GLY A 72 5.33 7.40 16.19
C GLY A 72 4.58 6.08 16.41
N LYS A 73 3.25 6.17 16.58
CA LYS A 73 2.40 4.98 16.71
C LYS A 73 1.87 4.45 15.38
N GLU A 74 1.87 5.23 14.30
CA GLU A 74 1.31 4.82 13.00
C GLU A 74 2.30 3.95 12.22
N PHE A 75 1.81 2.81 11.74
CA PHE A 75 2.60 1.93 10.88
C PHE A 75 2.83 2.53 9.48
N TYR A 76 3.94 2.15 8.86
CA TYR A 76 4.24 2.48 7.47
C TYR A 76 3.12 2.04 6.52
N LEU A 77 2.78 2.95 5.61
CA LEU A 77 1.59 2.88 4.78
C LEU A 77 1.84 3.41 3.38
N THR A 78 1.01 3.01 2.42
CA THR A 78 0.97 3.64 1.10
C THR A 78 0.24 4.99 1.17
N LYS A 79 0.46 5.89 0.19
CA LYS A 79 -0.30 7.16 0.12
C LYS A 79 -1.81 6.94 0.25
N GLY A 80 -2.30 5.87 -0.37
CA GLY A 80 -3.72 5.55 -0.51
C GLY A 80 -4.41 6.50 -1.48
N HIS A 81 -5.40 5.99 -2.19
CA HIS A 81 -6.10 6.75 -3.21
C HIS A 81 -7.50 6.19 -3.46
N VAL A 82 -8.29 6.94 -4.23
CA VAL A 82 -9.54 6.47 -4.83
C VAL A 82 -9.36 6.46 -6.35
N HIS A 83 -10.05 5.55 -7.04
CA HIS A 83 -10.10 5.57 -8.50
C HIS A 83 -11.01 6.70 -8.99
N LYS A 84 -10.52 7.51 -9.94
CA LYS A 84 -11.35 8.53 -10.61
C LYS A 84 -12.46 7.88 -11.43
N ASN A 85 -12.16 6.72 -12.03
CA ASN A 85 -13.12 5.94 -12.80
C ASN A 85 -13.70 4.81 -11.95
N ARG A 86 -14.92 4.41 -12.29
CA ARG A 86 -15.64 3.31 -11.63
C ARG A 86 -15.05 1.96 -12.01
N THR A 87 -13.94 1.60 -11.37
CA THR A 87 -13.23 0.34 -11.60
C THR A 87 -12.91 -0.34 -10.26
N PRO A 88 -13.07 -1.66 -10.15
CA PRO A 88 -12.65 -2.40 -8.97
C PRO A 88 -11.13 -2.63 -8.95
N GLU A 89 -10.62 -3.03 -7.78
CA GLU A 89 -9.26 -3.54 -7.63
C GLU A 89 -9.23 -4.72 -6.66
N PHE A 90 -8.32 -5.65 -6.92
CA PHE A 90 -8.16 -6.88 -6.15
C PHE A 90 -6.79 -6.92 -5.52
N TYR A 91 -6.73 -7.18 -4.22
CA TYR A 91 -5.48 -7.31 -3.45
C TYR A 91 -5.26 -8.76 -3.04
N ILE A 92 -4.04 -9.26 -3.22
CA ILE A 92 -3.63 -10.61 -2.81
C ILE A 92 -2.36 -10.50 -1.96
N LEU A 93 -2.45 -10.90 -0.70
CA LEU A 93 -1.30 -10.96 0.19
C LEU A 93 -0.40 -12.14 -0.15
N LEU A 94 0.84 -11.84 -0.53
CA LEU A 94 1.86 -12.85 -0.85
C LEU A 94 2.80 -13.11 0.33
N GLU A 95 3.23 -12.05 1.03
CA GLU A 95 4.18 -12.15 2.14
C GLU A 95 3.96 -11.06 3.20
N GLY A 96 4.23 -11.39 4.46
CA GLY A 96 4.17 -10.44 5.58
C GLY A 96 2.80 -10.37 6.25
N MET A 97 2.59 -9.30 7.01
CA MET A 97 1.36 -9.02 7.76
C MET A 97 0.93 -7.58 7.47
N GLY A 98 -0.33 -7.41 7.07
CA GLY A 98 -0.82 -6.09 6.70
C GLY A 98 -2.32 -5.95 6.81
N SER A 99 -2.75 -4.70 6.87
CA SER A 99 -4.15 -4.30 6.86
C SER A 99 -4.43 -3.39 5.67
N LEU A 100 -5.63 -3.53 5.10
CA LEU A 100 -6.16 -2.66 4.06
C LEU A 100 -7.23 -1.76 4.69
N VAL A 101 -7.02 -0.46 4.66
CA VAL A 101 -8.02 0.53 5.07
C VAL A 101 -8.85 0.92 3.86
N LEU A 102 -10.17 0.84 3.97
CA LEU A 102 -11.13 1.25 2.95
C LEU A 102 -11.97 2.40 3.46
N GLN A 103 -12.24 3.40 2.60
CA GLN A 103 -13.03 4.58 2.96
C GLN A 103 -13.93 5.04 1.81
N LYS A 104 -15.21 5.30 2.10
CA LYS A 104 -16.18 5.87 1.14
C LYS A 104 -17.27 6.63 1.90
N ALA A 105 -17.62 7.84 1.44
CA ALA A 105 -18.71 8.66 1.99
C ALA A 105 -18.72 8.73 3.54
N GLY A 106 -17.57 9.06 4.14
CA GLY A 106 -17.43 9.17 5.61
C GLY A 106 -17.32 7.83 6.36
N LYS A 107 -17.68 6.70 5.75
CA LYS A 107 -17.52 5.36 6.34
C LYS A 107 -16.09 4.87 6.11
N SER A 108 -15.52 4.20 7.11
CA SER A 108 -14.21 3.55 6.99
C SER A 108 -14.23 2.15 7.60
N LYS A 109 -13.49 1.22 7.01
CA LYS A 109 -13.31 -0.13 7.53
C LYS A 109 -11.88 -0.59 7.35
N GLU A 110 -11.47 -1.51 8.21
CA GLU A 110 -10.18 -2.20 8.11
C GLU A 110 -10.43 -3.64 7.69
N VAL A 111 -9.66 -4.12 6.73
CA VAL A 111 -9.62 -5.51 6.31
C VAL A 111 -8.25 -6.06 6.62
N LYS A 112 -8.15 -6.97 7.59
CA LYS A 112 -6.91 -7.72 7.84
C LYS A 112 -6.65 -8.65 6.67
N LEU A 113 -5.51 -8.51 6.01
CA LEU A 113 -5.16 -9.33 4.87
C LEU A 113 -4.80 -10.75 5.33
N LYS A 114 -5.29 -11.76 4.60
CA LYS A 114 -4.96 -13.17 4.83
C LYS A 114 -4.21 -13.68 3.62
N LYS A 115 -3.10 -14.39 3.84
CA LYS A 115 -2.21 -14.89 2.79
C LYS A 115 -3.00 -15.74 1.78
N GLY A 116 -2.85 -15.43 0.49
CA GLY A 116 -3.55 -16.12 -0.60
C GLY A 116 -5.05 -15.80 -0.74
N LYS A 117 -5.66 -15.03 0.17
CA LYS A 117 -7.05 -14.59 0.03
C LYS A 117 -7.13 -13.27 -0.73
N ILE A 118 -8.16 -13.14 -1.55
CA ILE A 118 -8.45 -11.92 -2.29
C ILE A 118 -9.21 -10.94 -1.38
N ALA A 119 -8.73 -9.70 -1.31
CA ALA A 119 -9.48 -8.57 -0.77
C ALA A 119 -10.01 -7.73 -1.94
N LEU A 120 -11.34 -7.58 -2.01
CA LEU A 120 -12.02 -6.82 -3.05
C LEU A 120 -12.19 -5.35 -2.64
N ILE A 121 -11.81 -4.46 -3.55
CA ILE A 121 -12.08 -3.02 -3.47
C ILE A 121 -13.14 -2.69 -4.50
N SER A 122 -14.35 -2.43 -4.03
CA SER A 122 -15.46 -2.03 -4.89
C SER A 122 -15.29 -0.59 -5.41
N GLU A 123 -16.04 -0.25 -6.46
CA GLU A 123 -15.98 1.07 -7.10
C GLU A 123 -16.21 2.24 -6.12
N GLY A 124 -15.37 3.28 -6.28
CA GLY A 124 -15.44 4.51 -5.49
C GLY A 124 -15.00 4.35 -4.03
N TRP A 125 -14.43 3.20 -3.63
CA TRP A 125 -13.79 3.06 -2.34
C TRP A 125 -12.33 3.48 -2.42
N ALA A 126 -11.96 4.47 -1.61
CA ALA A 126 -10.56 4.78 -1.38
C ALA A 126 -9.93 3.64 -0.60
N HIS A 127 -8.68 3.32 -0.90
CA HIS A 127 -7.97 2.20 -0.28
C HIS A 127 -6.51 2.56 0.05
N ARG A 128 -6.03 2.06 1.19
CA ARG A 128 -4.66 2.28 1.69
C ARG A 128 -4.12 1.01 2.33
N LEU A 129 -2.90 0.65 1.97
CA LEU A 129 -2.22 -0.52 2.52
C LEU A 129 -1.31 -0.12 3.68
N THR A 130 -1.28 -0.91 4.74
CA THR A 130 -0.44 -0.68 5.92
C THR A 130 0.30 -1.96 6.31
N ASN A 131 1.61 -1.86 6.56
CA ASN A 131 2.43 -2.95 7.07
C ASN A 131 2.39 -3.00 8.60
N THR A 132 1.69 -4.00 9.14
CA THR A 132 1.52 -4.20 10.58
C THR A 132 2.53 -5.20 11.17
N GLY A 133 3.41 -5.75 10.33
CA GLY A 133 4.40 -6.75 10.70
C GLY A 133 5.80 -6.18 10.97
N ARG A 134 6.74 -7.09 11.25
CA ARG A 134 8.17 -6.81 11.43
C ARG A 134 9.03 -7.13 10.20
N LYS A 135 8.40 -7.63 9.13
CA LYS A 135 9.03 -8.00 7.86
C LYS A 135 8.38 -7.21 6.73
N LYS A 136 8.98 -7.22 5.54
CA LYS A 136 8.38 -6.62 4.34
C LYS A 136 6.99 -7.21 4.11
N LEU A 137 6.04 -6.33 3.80
CA LEU A 137 4.71 -6.69 3.35
C LEU A 137 4.70 -6.66 1.83
N LYS A 138 4.34 -7.76 1.18
CA LYS A 138 4.28 -7.88 -0.28
C LYS A 138 2.86 -8.23 -0.71
N VAL A 139 2.24 -7.31 -1.44
CA VAL A 139 0.85 -7.43 -1.90
C VAL A 139 0.81 -7.23 -3.41
N LEU A 140 0.23 -8.20 -4.11
CA LEU A 140 -0.08 -8.07 -5.52
C LEU A 140 -1.44 -7.42 -5.67
N THR A 141 -1.53 -6.41 -6.53
CA THR A 141 -2.79 -5.79 -6.92
C THR A 141 -3.10 -6.00 -8.39
N ILE A 142 -4.37 -6.16 -8.71
CA ILE A 142 -4.90 -6.35 -10.06
C ILE A 142 -5.99 -5.30 -10.27
N TYR A 143 -5.82 -4.43 -11.27
CA TYR A 143 -6.74 -3.33 -11.54
C TYR A 143 -6.75 -2.99 -13.03
N HIS A 144 -7.81 -2.32 -13.46
CA HIS A 144 -7.93 -1.84 -14.83
C HIS A 144 -6.98 -0.65 -15.05
N GLU A 145 -6.34 -0.56 -16.22
CA GLU A 145 -5.48 0.58 -16.55
C GLU A 145 -6.19 1.95 -16.52
N ASN A 146 -7.52 1.95 -16.65
CA ASN A 146 -8.37 3.13 -16.58
C ASN A 146 -8.69 3.57 -15.16
N SER A 147 -8.22 2.89 -14.11
CA SER A 147 -8.53 3.24 -12.71
C SER A 147 -8.18 4.69 -12.34
N LYS A 148 -7.08 5.24 -12.88
CA LYS A 148 -6.60 6.62 -12.68
C LYS A 148 -6.67 7.10 -11.21
N PRO A 149 -5.57 6.99 -10.43
CA PRO A 149 -5.61 7.28 -9.00
C PRO A 149 -5.81 8.78 -8.68
N ASP A 150 -6.59 9.07 -7.63
CA ASP A 150 -6.72 10.37 -6.99
C ASP A 150 -6.26 10.32 -5.53
N TYR A 151 -5.26 11.14 -5.21
CA TYR A 151 -4.56 11.16 -3.91
C TYR A 151 -5.02 12.30 -2.98
N ASN A 152 -6.05 13.06 -3.33
CA ASN A 152 -6.51 14.20 -2.53
C ASN A 152 -7.18 13.78 -1.22
N LEU A 153 -7.81 12.59 -1.21
CA LEU A 153 -8.49 12.08 -0.03
C LEU A 153 -7.51 11.77 1.11
N LYS A 154 -7.85 12.26 2.31
CA LYS A 154 -7.18 11.88 3.56
C LYS A 154 -7.98 10.79 4.29
N PHE A 155 -7.28 9.75 4.70
CA PHE A 155 -7.89 8.62 5.40
C PHE A 155 -8.10 8.97 6.87
N LYS A 156 -9.32 8.77 7.37
CA LYS A 156 -9.69 9.01 8.77
C LYS A 156 -9.21 7.87 9.68
N LYS A 157 -9.39 6.62 9.25
CA LYS A 157 -8.97 5.45 10.02
C LYS A 157 -7.45 5.28 9.96
N ARG A 158 -6.85 5.16 11.15
CA ARG A 158 -5.42 4.93 11.36
C ARG A 158 -5.17 3.55 11.90
N ILE A 159 -4.04 2.96 11.50
CA ILE A 159 -3.58 1.67 11.99
C ILE A 159 -2.32 1.93 12.81
N THR A 160 -2.44 1.75 14.12
CA THR A 160 -1.39 2.08 15.08
C THR A 160 -0.93 0.85 15.84
N LYS A 161 0.30 0.87 16.33
CA LYS A 161 0.75 -0.08 17.35
C LYS A 161 -0.03 0.22 18.63
N LYS A 162 -0.65 -0.81 19.21
CA LYS A 162 -1.17 -0.76 20.57
C LYS A 162 -0.03 -0.50 21.55
#